data_AF-A0A5B9QIW3-F1
#
_entry.id   AF-A0A5B9QIW3-F1
#
_cell.length_a   1.000
_cell.length_b   1.000
_cell.length_c   1.000
_cell.angle_alpha   90.00
_cell.angle_beta   90.00
_cell.angle_gamma   90.00
#
_symmetry.space_group_name_H-M   'P 1'
#
loop_
_entity.id
_entity.type
_entity.pdbx_description
1 polymer ?
#
loop_
_entity_poly.entity_id
_entity_poly.type
_entity_poly.pdbx_seq_one_letter_code
_entity_poly.pdbx_strand_id
1 'polypeptide(L)'
;MTDPTDATDPTDAAGPTDADVWSDADLLAFLDESLPADTMADIEAACRDNEPLLRRLATVRGREDAGLHTVGAIWRRQRLSCPDRRQLGQYLLNVLDDDVADYVRFHLERIGCRHCQANLRDLQRQQTDAAESTAARRTRYFQTSAGYLRKTP
;
A
#
# COMPACT_ATOMS: atom_id res chain seq x y z
N MET A 1 55.14 -3.89 -44.61
CA MET A 1 54.20 -2.76 -44.63
C MET A 1 53.45 -2.82 -43.32
N THR A 2 53.96 -2.07 -42.35
CA THR A 2 53.57 -2.06 -40.93
C THR A 2 52.35 -1.16 -40.71
N ASP A 3 51.44 -1.66 -39.85
CA ASP A 3 50.59 -0.92 -38.91
C ASP A 3 49.41 -0.06 -39.44
N PRO A 4 48.43 0.33 -38.58
CA PRO A 4 47.57 -0.47 -37.67
C PRO A 4 46.13 0.15 -37.62
N THR A 5 45.43 0.05 -36.48
CA THR A 5 44.18 0.74 -36.04
C THR A 5 42.95 -0.18 -36.15
N ASP A 6 42.65 -1.00 -35.14
CA ASP A 6 42.03 -0.62 -33.86
C ASP A 6 40.69 0.12 -34.08
N ALA A 7 39.62 -0.65 -34.23
CA ALA A 7 38.26 -0.18 -34.01
C ALA A 7 37.79 -0.83 -32.71
N THR A 8 38.20 -0.23 -31.60
CA THR A 8 37.58 -0.44 -30.30
C THR A 8 36.09 -0.07 -30.43
N ASP A 9 35.23 -1.05 -30.21
CA ASP A 9 33.77 -0.93 -30.12
C ASP A 9 33.39 0.02 -28.97
N PRO A 10 32.73 1.17 -29.21
CA PRO A 10 32.32 2.07 -28.15
C PRO A 10 30.83 1.86 -27.86
N THR A 11 30.45 0.68 -27.36
CA THR A 11 29.06 0.44 -26.93
C THR A 11 28.91 0.31 -25.41
N ASP A 12 30.00 0.16 -24.65
CA ASP A 12 29.92 -0.01 -23.19
C ASP A 12 30.46 1.20 -22.42
N ALA A 13 29.72 2.32 -22.44
CA ALA A 13 29.99 3.45 -21.55
C ALA A 13 28.71 4.22 -21.18
N ALA A 14 27.74 3.53 -20.62
CA ALA A 14 26.76 4.14 -19.73
C ALA A 14 26.55 3.20 -18.55
N GLY A 15 27.30 3.41 -17.47
CA GLY A 15 26.96 2.82 -16.18
C GLY A 15 25.52 3.22 -15.80
N PRO A 16 24.83 2.43 -14.96
CA PRO A 16 23.43 2.66 -14.65
C PRO A 16 23.27 4.08 -14.09
N THR A 17 22.61 4.95 -14.87
CA THR A 17 22.15 6.25 -14.40
C THR A 17 21.15 6.01 -13.27
N ASP A 18 21.05 6.89 -12.27
CA ASP A 18 20.02 6.84 -11.21
C ASP A 18 18.58 6.69 -11.74
N ALA A 19 18.39 6.92 -13.05
CA ALA A 19 17.17 6.65 -13.78
C ALA A 19 16.80 5.16 -13.90
N ASP A 20 17.68 4.19 -13.60
CA ASP A 20 17.43 2.75 -13.79
C ASP A 20 17.14 1.98 -12.49
N VAL A 21 17.00 2.70 -11.38
CA VAL A 21 16.73 2.11 -10.05
C VAL A 21 15.37 1.41 -9.98
N TRP A 22 14.38 1.91 -10.72
CA TRP A 22 13.02 1.36 -10.75
C TRP A 22 12.65 0.79 -12.11
N SER A 23 12.10 -0.42 -12.10
CA SER A 23 11.58 -1.05 -13.32
C SER A 23 10.28 -0.36 -13.77
N ASP A 24 9.90 -0.54 -15.04
CA ASP A 24 8.60 -0.05 -15.52
C ASP A 24 7.43 -0.66 -14.71
N ALA A 25 7.59 -1.87 -14.18
CA ALA A 25 6.61 -2.50 -13.31
C ALA A 25 6.48 -1.81 -11.95
N ASP A 26 7.58 -1.28 -11.41
CA ASP A 26 7.58 -0.47 -10.18
C ASP A 26 6.97 0.91 -10.44
N LEU A 27 7.28 1.53 -11.58
CA LEU A 27 6.68 2.82 -11.97
C LEU A 27 5.16 2.71 -12.19
N LEU A 28 4.70 1.61 -12.79
CA LEU A 28 3.27 1.28 -12.87
C LEU A 28 2.67 1.10 -11.47
N ALA A 29 3.35 0.32 -10.61
CA ALA A 29 2.91 0.11 -9.26
C ALA A 29 2.85 1.42 -8.46
N PHE A 30 3.76 2.37 -8.69
CA PHE A 30 3.75 3.73 -8.16
C PHE A 30 2.56 4.54 -8.67
N LEU A 31 2.24 4.46 -9.96
CA LEU A 31 1.09 5.16 -10.55
C LEU A 31 -0.27 4.62 -10.08
N ASP A 32 -0.34 3.31 -9.80
CA ASP A 32 -1.45 2.66 -9.09
C ASP A 32 -1.38 2.87 -7.56
N GLU A 33 -0.36 3.61 -7.13
CA GLU A 33 0.10 3.89 -5.78
C GLU A 33 0.32 2.62 -4.93
N SER A 34 0.33 1.43 -5.52
CA SER A 34 0.35 0.08 -4.95
C SER A 34 1.67 -0.39 -4.31
N LEU A 35 2.65 0.49 -4.14
CA LEU A 35 3.90 0.20 -3.46
C LEU A 35 3.82 0.48 -1.95
N PRO A 36 4.78 -0.03 -1.15
CA PRO A 36 5.00 0.42 0.22
C PRO A 36 5.22 1.94 0.30
N ALA A 37 4.81 2.55 1.43
CA ALA A 37 4.85 4.00 1.60
C ALA A 37 6.25 4.60 1.45
N ASP A 38 7.27 3.92 1.97
CA ASP A 38 8.66 4.41 1.90
C ASP A 38 9.14 4.46 0.43
N THR A 39 8.90 3.39 -0.34
CA THR A 39 9.25 3.35 -1.77
C THR A 39 8.48 4.39 -2.58
N MET A 40 7.21 4.64 -2.24
CA MET A 40 6.42 5.72 -2.86
C MET A 40 7.08 7.09 -2.61
N ALA A 41 7.50 7.34 -1.37
CA ALA A 41 8.15 8.60 -0.99
C ALA A 41 9.52 8.76 -1.69
N ASP A 42 10.28 7.67 -1.83
CA ASP A 42 11.57 7.68 -2.53
C ASP A 42 11.39 8.07 -4.01
N ILE A 43 10.40 7.48 -4.69
CA ILE A 43 10.09 7.80 -6.09
C ILE A 43 9.62 9.25 -6.22
N GLU A 44 8.74 9.72 -5.33
CA GLU A 44 8.24 11.10 -5.34
C GLU A 44 9.37 12.11 -5.12
N ALA A 45 10.27 11.84 -4.18
CA ALA A 45 11.44 12.66 -3.94
C ALA A 45 12.36 12.72 -5.17
N ALA A 46 12.62 11.57 -5.80
CA ALA A 46 13.44 11.48 -7.00
C ALA A 46 12.82 12.21 -8.20
N CYS A 47 11.49 12.25 -8.31
CA CYS A 47 10.79 12.96 -9.39
C CYS A 47 11.06 14.47 -9.41
N ARG A 48 11.47 15.08 -8.28
CA ARG A 48 11.68 16.53 -8.19
C ARG A 48 12.74 17.05 -9.16
N ASP A 49 13.85 16.33 -9.29
CA ASP A 49 15.03 16.78 -10.01
C ASP A 49 15.47 15.80 -11.12
N ASN A 50 14.66 14.78 -11.42
CA ASN A 50 14.98 13.72 -12.40
C ASN A 50 14.02 13.75 -13.61
N GLU A 51 14.32 14.63 -14.57
CA GLU A 51 13.57 14.74 -15.84
C GLU A 51 13.51 13.40 -16.63
N PRO A 52 14.57 12.58 -16.71
CA PRO A 52 14.47 11.24 -17.28
C PRO A 52 13.40 10.36 -16.60
N LEU A 53 13.33 10.34 -15.27
CA LEU A 53 12.34 9.57 -14.53
C LEU A 53 10.91 10.06 -14.80
N LEU A 54 10.70 11.38 -14.84
CA LEU A 54 9.40 11.97 -15.21
C LEU A 54 8.95 11.55 -16.61
N ARG A 55 9.87 11.57 -17.59
CA ARG A 55 9.58 11.10 -18.95
C ARG A 55 9.28 9.60 -19.00
N ARG A 56 9.95 8.77 -18.20
CA ARG A 56 9.64 7.35 -18.06
C ARG A 56 8.23 7.15 -17.49
N LEU A 57 7.88 7.84 -16.40
CA LEU A 57 6.54 7.80 -15.80
C LEU A 57 5.45 8.20 -16.81
N ALA A 58 5.65 9.27 -17.57
CA ALA A 58 4.72 9.71 -18.61
C ALA A 58 4.58 8.66 -19.73
N THR A 59 5.69 8.03 -20.14
CA THR A 59 5.68 6.97 -21.15
C THR A 59 4.90 5.74 -20.68
N VAL A 60 5.16 5.31 -19.45
CA VAL A 60 4.51 4.17 -18.83
C VAL A 60 2.99 4.42 -18.69
N ARG A 61 2.59 5.60 -18.19
CA ARG A 61 1.20 6.03 -18.12
C ARG A 61 0.51 6.05 -19.49
N GLY A 62 1.17 6.62 -20.50
CA GLY A 62 0.62 6.70 -21.85
C GLY A 62 0.39 5.33 -22.50
N ARG A 63 1.23 4.33 -22.20
CA ARG A 63 1.02 2.94 -22.66
C ARG A 63 -0.23 2.33 -22.02
N GLU A 64 -0.47 2.56 -20.73
CA GLU A 64 -1.69 2.08 -20.07
C GLU A 64 -2.95 2.73 -20.62
N ASP A 65 -2.93 4.04 -20.84
CA ASP A 65 -4.08 4.77 -21.39
C ASP A 65 -4.43 4.31 -22.81
N ALA A 66 -3.45 3.79 -23.55
CA ALA A 66 -3.63 3.14 -24.85
C ALA A 66 -4.13 1.67 -24.75
N GLY A 67 -4.42 1.17 -23.55
CA GLY A 67 -4.92 -0.18 -23.30
C GLY A 67 -3.84 -1.27 -23.25
N LEU A 68 -2.55 -0.91 -23.22
CA LEU A 68 -1.43 -1.85 -23.12
C LEU A 68 -1.19 -2.25 -21.66
N HIS A 69 -2.21 -2.79 -21.00
CA HIS A 69 -2.10 -3.22 -19.61
C HIS A 69 -1.33 -4.54 -19.50
N THR A 70 -0.45 -4.62 -18.51
CA THR A 70 0.15 -5.90 -18.11
C THR A 70 -0.82 -6.68 -17.23
N VAL A 71 -0.69 -8.01 -17.20
CA VAL A 71 -1.47 -8.86 -16.27
C VAL A 71 -1.26 -8.42 -14.81
N GLY A 72 -0.03 -8.03 -14.45
CA GLY A 72 0.29 -7.54 -13.11
C GLY A 72 -0.44 -6.23 -12.75
N ALA A 73 -0.54 -5.29 -13.69
CA ALA A 73 -1.29 -4.05 -13.49
C ALA A 73 -2.79 -4.33 -13.25
N ILE A 74 -3.39 -5.17 -14.09
CA ILE A 74 -4.80 -5.57 -13.93
C ILE A 74 -5.02 -6.24 -12.57
N TRP A 75 -4.13 -7.16 -12.17
CA TRP A 75 -4.24 -7.89 -10.90
C TRP A 75 -4.25 -6.96 -9.69
N ARG A 76 -3.35 -5.96 -9.65
CA ARG A 76 -3.25 -5.00 -8.55
C ARG A 76 -4.44 -4.05 -8.52
N ARG A 77 -4.85 -3.52 -9.68
CA ARG A 77 -6.00 -2.62 -9.82
C ARG A 77 -7.31 -3.30 -9.41
N GLN A 78 -7.50 -4.55 -9.83
CA GLN A 78 -8.67 -5.35 -9.47
C GLN A 78 -8.56 -5.99 -8.08
N ARG A 79 -7.41 -5.83 -7.40
CA ARG A 79 -7.19 -6.29 -6.02
C ARG A 79 -7.48 -7.79 -5.85
N LEU A 80 -7.14 -8.61 -6.85
CA LEU A 80 -7.55 -10.02 -6.90
C LEU A 80 -7.02 -10.89 -5.74
N SER A 81 -5.91 -10.46 -5.12
CA SER A 81 -5.33 -11.11 -3.94
C SER A 81 -5.62 -10.38 -2.62
N CYS A 82 -6.41 -9.30 -2.63
CA CYS A 82 -6.71 -8.60 -1.38
C CYS A 82 -7.81 -9.34 -0.61
N PRO A 83 -7.65 -9.57 0.71
CA PRO A 83 -8.77 -10.00 1.54
C PRO A 83 -9.87 -8.94 1.54
N ASP A 84 -11.12 -9.39 1.57
CA ASP A 84 -12.25 -8.48 1.64
C ASP A 84 -12.31 -7.77 3.02
N ARG A 85 -13.03 -6.64 3.10
CA ARG A 85 -13.10 -5.85 4.35
C ARG A 85 -13.71 -6.64 5.52
N ARG A 86 -14.60 -7.60 5.26
CA ARG A 86 -15.21 -8.45 6.31
C ARG A 86 -14.18 -9.45 6.82
N GLN A 87 -13.35 -10.05 5.97
CA GLN A 87 -12.23 -10.90 6.37
C GLN A 87 -11.22 -10.13 7.22
N LEU A 88 -10.90 -8.89 6.86
CA LEU A 88 -10.06 -8.03 7.71
C LEU A 88 -10.68 -7.76 9.09
N GLY A 89 -12.00 -7.58 9.17
CA GLY A 89 -12.71 -7.46 10.44
C GLY A 89 -12.66 -8.76 11.27
N GLN A 90 -12.87 -9.90 10.63
CA GLN A 90 -12.77 -11.22 11.26
C GLN A 90 -11.34 -11.51 11.75
N TYR A 91 -10.33 -11.07 10.99
CA TYR A 91 -8.92 -11.13 11.39
C TYR A 91 -8.68 -10.34 12.67
N LEU A 92 -9.16 -9.09 12.78
CA LEU A 92 -9.03 -8.27 14.00
C LEU A 92 -9.72 -8.91 15.21
N LEU A 93 -10.83 -9.61 14.99
CA LEU A 93 -11.57 -10.30 16.04
C LEU A 93 -10.97 -11.68 16.40
N ASN A 94 -9.94 -12.14 15.69
CA ASN A 94 -9.34 -13.47 15.82
C ASN A 94 -10.36 -14.61 15.68
N VAL A 95 -11.24 -14.51 14.66
CA VAL A 95 -12.30 -15.51 14.39
C VAL A 95 -12.17 -16.17 13.02
N LEU A 96 -11.07 -15.95 12.31
CA LEU A 96 -10.74 -16.65 11.07
C LEU A 96 -10.15 -18.02 11.36
N ASP A 97 -10.34 -18.97 10.44
CA ASP A 97 -9.57 -20.21 10.41
C ASP A 97 -8.07 -19.91 10.23
N ASP A 98 -7.21 -20.74 10.79
CA ASP A 98 -5.75 -20.50 10.87
C ASP A 98 -5.12 -20.20 9.49
N ASP A 99 -5.45 -20.98 8.47
CA ASP A 99 -4.92 -20.80 7.11
C ASP A 99 -5.31 -19.43 6.52
N VAL A 100 -6.53 -18.97 6.80
CA VAL A 100 -7.03 -17.69 6.31
C VAL A 100 -6.41 -16.53 7.09
N ALA A 101 -6.25 -16.70 8.41
CA ALA A 101 -5.56 -15.73 9.26
C ALA A 101 -4.10 -15.55 8.82
N ASP A 102 -3.40 -16.65 8.52
CA ASP A 102 -2.03 -16.66 8.04
C ASP A 102 -1.89 -15.95 6.68
N TYR A 103 -2.83 -16.18 5.75
CA TYR A 103 -2.88 -15.46 4.49
C TYR A 103 -3.07 -13.95 4.68
N VAL A 104 -4.01 -13.56 5.54
CA VAL A 104 -4.28 -12.14 5.84
C VAL A 104 -3.04 -11.49 6.46
N ARG A 105 -2.38 -12.16 7.41
CA ARG A 105 -1.12 -11.69 8.01
C ARG A 105 -0.02 -11.50 6.96
N PHE A 106 0.20 -12.51 6.11
CA PHE A 106 1.15 -12.42 5.00
C PHE A 106 0.84 -11.24 4.08
N HIS A 107 -0.44 -11.02 3.73
CA HIS A 107 -0.85 -9.93 2.87
C HIS A 107 -0.62 -8.54 3.51
N LEU A 108 -0.83 -8.43 4.82
CA LEU A 108 -0.65 -7.17 5.56
C LEU A 108 0.82 -6.85 5.83
N GLU A 109 1.61 -7.85 6.19
CA GLU A 109 2.98 -7.65 6.71
C GLU A 109 4.05 -7.89 5.65
N ARG A 110 3.91 -8.93 4.82
CA ARG A 110 4.95 -9.33 3.86
C ARG A 110 4.75 -8.74 2.47
N ILE A 111 3.50 -8.71 1.98
CA ILE A 111 3.14 -7.97 0.76
C ILE A 111 3.08 -6.47 1.08
N GLY A 112 2.63 -6.10 2.27
CA GLY A 112 2.56 -4.70 2.68
C GLY A 112 1.49 -3.91 1.92
N CYS A 113 0.36 -4.55 1.57
CA CYS A 113 -0.68 -3.91 0.77
C CYS A 113 -1.31 -2.72 1.51
N ARG A 114 -0.98 -1.50 1.06
CA ARG A 114 -1.47 -0.23 1.62
C ARG A 114 -2.99 -0.14 1.77
N HIS A 115 -3.75 -0.75 0.85
CA HIS A 115 -5.21 -0.67 0.86
C HIS A 115 -5.78 -1.54 1.97
N CYS A 116 -5.26 -2.75 2.13
CA CYS A 116 -5.64 -3.62 3.23
C CYS A 116 -5.20 -3.03 4.56
N GLN A 117 -4.00 -2.44 4.65
CA GLN A 117 -3.54 -1.73 5.85
C GLN A 117 -4.43 -0.52 6.18
N ALA A 118 -4.85 0.27 5.19
CA ALA A 118 -5.78 1.39 5.40
C ALA A 118 -7.14 0.90 5.90
N ASN A 119 -7.72 -0.13 5.27
CA ASN A 119 -8.96 -0.74 5.72
C ASN A 119 -8.85 -1.28 7.15
N LEU A 120 -7.75 -1.95 7.48
CA LEU A 120 -7.50 -2.48 8.82
C LEU A 120 -7.45 -1.34 9.86
N ARG A 121 -6.73 -0.25 9.57
CA ARG A 121 -6.66 0.94 10.43
C ARG A 121 -8.05 1.56 10.64
N ASP A 122 -8.85 1.64 9.58
CA ASP A 122 -10.22 2.16 9.69
C ASP A 122 -11.10 1.27 10.57
N LEU A 123 -11.01 -0.06 10.41
CA LEU A 123 -11.74 -1.01 11.24
C LEU A 123 -11.30 -0.95 12.72
N GLN A 124 -9.99 -0.81 12.97
CA GLN A 124 -9.45 -0.62 14.33
C GLN A 124 -9.99 0.65 14.99
N ARG A 125 -10.02 1.78 14.26
CA ARG A 125 -10.62 3.04 14.77
C ARG A 125 -12.09 2.86 15.12
N GLN A 126 -12.86 2.23 14.23
CA GLN A 126 -14.29 1.96 14.48
C GLN A 126 -14.52 1.13 15.76
N GLN A 127 -13.64 0.16 16.04
CA GLN A 127 -13.72 -0.64 17.26
C GLN A 127 -13.44 0.18 18.53
N THR A 128 -12.42 1.03 18.49
CA THR A 128 -12.07 1.94 19.59
C THR A 128 -13.18 2.95 19.86
N ASP A 129 -13.67 3.62 18.82
CA ASP A 129 -14.75 4.62 18.93
C ASP A 129 -16.05 4.01 19.49
N ALA A 130 -16.37 2.78 19.08
CA ALA A 130 -17.53 2.05 19.59
C ALA A 130 -17.39 1.73 21.10
N ALA A 131 -16.20 1.33 21.55
CA ALA A 131 -15.92 1.06 22.95
C ALA A 131 -16.02 2.33 23.81
N GLU A 132 -15.44 3.44 23.34
CA GLU A 132 -15.48 4.74 24.03
C GLU A 132 -16.91 5.29 24.13
N SER A 133 -17.69 5.23 23.04
CA SER A 133 -19.07 5.68 23.04
C SER A 133 -19.95 4.87 24.01
N THR A 134 -19.68 3.57 24.15
CA THR A 134 -20.37 2.69 25.09
C THR A 134 -20.02 3.06 26.53
N ALA A 135 -18.74 3.28 26.83
CA ALA A 135 -18.28 3.72 28.14
C ALA A 135 -18.89 5.08 28.53
N ALA A 136 -18.85 6.08 27.62
CA ALA A 136 -19.43 7.40 27.85
C ALA A 136 -20.95 7.34 28.09
N ARG A 137 -21.66 6.43 27.39
CA ARG A 137 -23.09 6.20 27.60
C ARG A 137 -23.38 5.57 28.96
N ARG A 138 -22.59 4.57 29.38
CA ARG A 138 -22.70 3.93 30.71
C ARG A 138 -22.45 4.92 31.83
N THR A 139 -21.42 5.77 31.71
CA THR A 139 -21.11 6.83 32.69
C THR A 139 -22.25 7.83 32.82
N ARG A 140 -22.81 8.31 31.70
CA ARG A 140 -23.98 9.20 31.72
C ARG A 140 -25.19 8.57 32.41
N TYR A 141 -25.54 7.34 32.07
CA TYR A 141 -26.66 6.65 32.73
C TYR A 141 -26.43 6.49 34.24
N PHE A 142 -25.23 6.07 34.65
CA PHE A 142 -24.87 5.95 36.06
C PHE A 142 -25.05 7.27 36.81
N GLN A 143 -24.47 8.36 36.28
CA GLN A 143 -24.60 9.71 36.86
C GLN A 143 -26.05 10.16 36.98
N THR A 144 -26.90 9.88 35.97
CA THR A 144 -28.33 10.21 36.04
C THR A 144 -29.12 9.33 37.01
N SER A 145 -28.69 8.08 37.24
CA SER A 145 -29.37 7.14 38.14
C SER A 145 -28.94 7.25 39.61
N ALA A 146 -27.76 7.82 39.89
CA ALA A 146 -27.18 7.89 41.24
C ALA A 146 -28.05 8.69 42.23
N GLY A 147 -28.85 9.65 41.76
CA GLY A 147 -29.80 10.42 42.59
C GLY A 147 -31.04 9.63 43.04
N TYR A 148 -31.35 8.50 42.40
CA TYR A 148 -32.54 7.68 42.71
C TYR A 148 -32.25 6.54 43.71
N LEU A 149 -30.98 6.23 43.96
CA LEU A 149 -30.57 5.25 44.98
C LEU A 149 -30.46 5.93 46.35
N ARG A 150 -31.60 6.34 46.93
CA ARG A 150 -31.64 6.73 48.36
C ARG A 150 -31.48 5.49 49.23
N LYS A 151 -30.56 5.55 50.19
CA LYS A 151 -30.44 4.59 51.30
C LYS A 151 -31.80 4.47 52.00
N THR A 152 -32.36 3.26 51.99
CA THR A 152 -33.43 2.87 52.92
C THR A 152 -32.85 2.89 54.34
N PRO A 153 -33.55 3.46 55.34
CA PRO A 153 -33.04 3.62 56.72
C PRO A 153 -32.73 2.29 57.40
#